data_AF-A0A520H4J1-F1
#
_entry.id   AF-A0A520H4J1-F1
#
_cell.length_a   1.000
_cell.length_b   1.000
_cell.length_c   1.000
_cell.angle_alpha   90.00
_cell.angle_beta   90.00
_cell.angle_gamma   90.00
#
_symmetry.space_group_name_H-M   'P 1'
#
loop_
_entity.id
_entity.type
_entity.pdbx_description
1 polymer ?
#
loop_
_entity_poly.entity_id
_entity_poly.type
_entity_poly.pdbx_seq_one_letter_code
_entity_poly.pdbx_strand_id
1 'polypeptide(L)'
;MDVAALGKVAVLQGGTSAERPISLLSGAGVLEALRSRGVDAHAFDPAERELAELRREGFARCFIALHGRHGEDGTVQGALELLGIPYTGSGVMASSVALDKVMTKRIWLADGLPTPR
;
A
#
# COMPACT_ATOMS: atom_id res chain seq x y z
N MET A 1 -19.59 5.76 11.24
CA MET A 1 -18.13 5.91 11.33
C MET A 1 -17.84 7.40 11.27
N ASP A 2 -17.09 7.93 12.23
CA ASP A 2 -16.67 9.33 12.19
C ASP A 2 -15.55 9.46 11.14
N VAL A 3 -15.87 10.09 10.01
CA VAL A 3 -14.96 10.24 8.89
C VAL A 3 -13.85 11.26 9.21
N ALA A 4 -14.14 12.25 10.07
CA ALA A 4 -13.16 13.24 10.48
C ALA A 4 -12.01 12.61 11.27
N ALA A 5 -12.29 11.57 12.07
CA ALA A 5 -11.29 10.82 12.82
C ALA A 5 -10.26 10.08 11.95
N LEU A 6 -10.52 9.91 10.65
CA LEU A 6 -9.54 9.33 9.72
C LEU A 6 -8.40 10.31 9.41
N GLY A 7 -8.62 11.62 9.57
CA GLY A 7 -7.69 12.67 9.18
C GLY A 7 -7.43 12.71 7.67
N LYS A 8 -6.35 13.37 7.26
CA LYS A 8 -5.93 13.45 5.86
C LYS A 8 -5.39 12.10 5.38
N VAL A 9 -6.00 11.50 4.36
CA VAL A 9 -5.68 10.17 3.85
C VAL A 9 -4.93 10.26 2.52
N ALA A 10 -3.77 9.62 2.42
CA ALA A 10 -3.09 9.43 1.14
C ALA A 10 -3.57 8.15 0.47
N VAL A 11 -3.94 8.22 -0.80
CA VAL A 11 -4.13 7.03 -1.65
C VAL A 11 -2.87 6.87 -2.48
N LEU A 12 -2.02 5.92 -2.08
CA LEU A 12 -0.78 5.62 -2.80
C LEU A 12 -1.14 4.89 -4.10
N GLN A 13 -0.84 5.50 -5.23
CA GLN A 13 -1.14 4.95 -6.56
C GLN A 13 -0.03 5.31 -7.56
N GLY A 14 0.00 4.63 -8.70
CA GLY A 14 1.05 4.81 -9.70
C GLY A 14 2.29 3.97 -9.36
N GLY A 15 3.36 4.63 -8.91
CA GLY A 15 4.65 3.99 -8.70
C GLY A 15 5.41 3.69 -10.00
N THR A 16 6.52 2.95 -9.90
CA THR A 16 7.46 2.69 -11.00
C THR A 16 7.43 1.25 -11.52
N SER A 17 6.50 0.42 -11.03
CA SER A 17 6.36 -0.97 -11.47
C SER A 17 5.79 -1.06 -12.89
N ALA A 18 5.92 -2.23 -13.51
CA ALA A 18 5.27 -2.54 -14.79
C ALA A 18 3.73 -2.46 -14.71
N GLU A 19 3.18 -2.49 -13.50
CA GLU A 19 1.74 -2.49 -13.21
C GLU A 19 1.21 -1.08 -12.89
N ARG A 20 2.03 -0.02 -13.09
CA ARG A 20 1.64 1.39 -12.89
C ARG A 20 0.26 1.73 -13.47
N PRO A 21 -0.11 1.36 -14.72
CA PRO A 21 -1.44 1.67 -15.25
C PRO A 21 -2.59 1.08 -14.42
N ILE A 22 -2.40 -0.14 -13.90
CA ILE A 22 -3.39 -0.82 -13.04
C ILE A 22 -3.46 -0.15 -11.67
N SER A 23 -2.34 0.32 -11.15
CA SER A 23 -2.30 1.10 -9.90
C SER A 23 -3.00 2.43 -10.01
N LEU A 24 -2.80 3.18 -11.09
CA LEU A 24 -3.53 4.42 -11.34
C LEU A 24 -5.04 4.18 -11.47
N LEU A 25 -5.46 3.14 -12.18
CA LEU A 25 -6.87 2.78 -12.30
C LEU A 25 -7.50 2.41 -10.94
N SER A 26 -6.83 1.54 -10.18
CA SER A 26 -7.30 1.09 -8.87
C SER A 26 -7.36 2.24 -7.86
N GLY A 27 -6.29 3.04 -7.81
CA GLY A 27 -6.18 4.19 -6.92
C GLY A 27 -7.21 5.27 -7.21
N ALA A 28 -7.52 5.52 -8.49
CA ALA A 28 -8.59 6.46 -8.88
C ALA A 28 -9.96 6.01 -8.33
N GLY A 29 -10.29 4.72 -8.48
CA GLY A 29 -11.54 4.16 -7.93
C GLY A 29 -11.60 4.22 -6.40
N VAL A 30 -10.50 3.92 -5.71
CA VAL A 30 -10.41 4.06 -4.25
C VAL A 30 -10.57 5.51 -3.82
N LEU A 31 -9.89 6.44 -4.51
CA LEU A 31 -9.92 7.87 -4.19
C LEU A 31 -11.34 8.44 -4.36
N GLU A 32 -12.01 8.12 -5.46
CA GLU A 32 -13.40 8.50 -5.70
C GLU A 32 -14.32 7.93 -4.61
N ALA A 33 -14.18 6.65 -4.29
CA ALA A 33 -15.00 6.00 -3.26
C ALA A 33 -14.80 6.65 -1.88
N LEU A 34 -13.55 6.92 -1.46
CA LEU A 34 -13.25 7.59 -0.19
C LEU A 34 -13.85 9.00 -0.15
N ARG A 35 -13.67 9.79 -1.22
CA ARG A 35 -14.23 11.14 -1.32
C ARG A 35 -15.74 11.16 -1.32
N SER A 36 -16.40 10.19 -1.97
CA SER A 36 -17.86 10.05 -1.96
C SER A 36 -18.43 9.81 -0.55
N ARG A 37 -17.60 9.34 0.38
CA ARG A 37 -17.92 9.15 1.80
C ARG A 37 -17.50 10.32 2.68
N GLY A 38 -16.99 11.41 2.10
CA GLY A 38 -16.55 12.60 2.82
C GLY A 38 -15.16 12.49 3.45
N VAL A 39 -14.35 11.48 3.09
CA VAL A 39 -12.97 11.34 3.59
C VAL A 39 -12.10 12.41 2.94
N ASP A 40 -11.22 13.04 3.71
CA ASP A 40 -10.18 13.96 3.21
C ASP A 40 -9.05 13.18 2.51
N ALA A 41 -9.37 12.57 1.37
CA ALA A 41 -8.49 11.70 0.62
C ALA A 41 -7.81 12.41 -0.56
N HIS A 42 -6.52 12.16 -0.74
CA HIS A 42 -5.69 12.74 -1.80
C HIS A 42 -4.88 11.66 -2.50
N ALA A 43 -4.77 11.77 -3.83
CA ALA A 43 -3.82 10.98 -4.59
C ALA A 43 -2.39 11.28 -4.14
N PHE A 44 -1.56 10.25 -4.05
CA PHE A 44 -0.13 10.39 -3.82
C PHE A 44 0.61 9.37 -4.67
N ASP A 45 1.47 9.83 -5.57
CA ASP A 45 2.29 8.96 -6.41
C ASP A 45 3.76 9.00 -5.98
N PRO A 46 4.29 7.91 -5.41
CA PRO A 46 5.68 7.86 -4.96
C PRO A 46 6.70 7.84 -6.12
N ALA A 47 6.26 7.72 -7.38
CA ALA A 47 7.13 7.93 -8.54
C ALA A 47 7.33 9.41 -8.87
N GLU A 48 6.40 10.28 -8.43
CA GLU A 48 6.39 11.71 -8.75
C GLU A 48 6.69 12.60 -7.52
N ARG A 49 6.63 12.02 -6.32
CA ARG A 49 6.72 12.72 -5.04
C ARG A 49 7.60 11.98 -4.05
N GLU A 50 8.28 12.72 -3.17
CA GLU A 50 9.08 12.11 -2.12
C GLU A 50 8.18 11.56 -1.00
N LEU A 51 8.37 10.30 -0.57
CA LEU A 51 7.59 9.71 0.53
C LEU A 51 7.64 10.55 1.83
N ALA A 52 8.72 11.30 2.07
CA ALA A 52 8.83 12.20 3.22
C ALA A 52 7.76 13.32 3.23
N GLU A 53 7.20 13.67 2.07
CA GLU A 53 6.09 14.61 1.95
C GLU A 53 4.83 14.13 2.68
N LEU A 54 4.61 12.81 2.80
CA LEU A 54 3.49 12.27 3.56
C LEU A 54 3.47 12.84 4.99
N ARG A 55 4.64 12.86 5.63
CA ARG A 55 4.78 13.40 6.99
C ARG A 55 4.78 14.93 7.01
N ARG A 56 5.48 15.58 6.06
CA ARG A 56 5.54 17.06 5.98
C ARG A 56 4.17 17.69 5.77
N GLU A 57 3.31 17.02 4.99
CA GLU A 57 1.96 17.51 4.63
C GLU A 57 0.85 17.01 5.55
N GLY A 58 1.21 16.36 6.66
CA GLY A 58 0.27 15.95 7.70
C GLY A 58 -0.69 14.84 7.30
N PHE A 59 -0.28 13.91 6.42
CA PHE A 59 -1.08 12.71 6.14
C PHE A 59 -1.12 11.82 7.38
N ALA A 60 -2.34 11.50 7.82
CA ALA A 60 -2.60 10.71 9.02
C ALA A 60 -2.53 9.20 8.76
N ARG A 61 -2.76 8.76 7.51
CA ARG A 61 -2.74 7.36 7.10
C ARG A 61 -2.65 7.20 5.59
N CYS A 62 -2.25 6.00 5.15
CA CYS A 62 -2.15 5.64 3.74
C CYS A 62 -3.09 4.47 3.37
N PHE A 63 -3.83 4.62 2.29
CA PHE A 63 -4.41 3.49 1.56
C PHE A 63 -3.43 3.09 0.45
N ILE A 64 -2.95 1.85 0.47
CA ILE A 64 -2.03 1.34 -0.55
C ILE A 64 -2.82 0.78 -1.72
N ALA A 65 -2.79 1.47 -2.86
CA ALA A 65 -3.33 1.02 -4.15
C ALA A 65 -2.20 0.86 -5.20
N LEU A 66 -0.97 0.68 -4.73
CA LEU A 66 0.19 0.31 -5.55
C LEU A 66 0.13 -1.17 -5.91
N HIS A 67 0.53 -1.51 -7.14
CA HIS A 67 0.65 -2.90 -7.60
C HIS A 67 2.09 -3.20 -8.00
N GLY A 68 2.54 -4.42 -7.71
CA GLY A 68 3.87 -4.89 -8.05
C GLY A 68 4.97 -4.43 -7.10
N ARG A 69 6.21 -4.56 -7.58
CA ARG A 69 7.43 -4.28 -6.80
C ARG A 69 7.42 -2.86 -6.23
N HIS A 70 7.97 -2.73 -5.02
CA HIS A 70 7.94 -1.55 -4.15
C HIS A 70 6.57 -1.24 -3.50
N GLY A 71 5.44 -1.66 -4.10
CA GLY A 71 4.10 -1.49 -3.53
C GLY A 71 3.64 -2.66 -2.66
N GLU A 72 3.94 -3.88 -3.11
CA GLU A 72 3.41 -5.13 -2.54
C GLU A 72 4.48 -6.01 -1.87
N ASP A 73 5.75 -5.62 -1.95
CA ASP A 73 6.91 -6.45 -1.55
C ASP A 73 7.47 -6.11 -0.16
N GLY A 74 6.78 -5.27 0.60
CA GLY A 74 7.23 -4.80 1.92
C GLY A 74 8.06 -3.52 1.88
N THR A 75 8.48 -3.02 0.71
CA THR A 75 9.33 -1.81 0.61
C THR A 75 8.60 -0.56 1.10
N VAL A 76 7.43 -0.23 0.51
CA VAL A 76 6.67 0.96 0.95
C VAL A 76 6.14 0.79 2.36
N GLN A 77 5.78 -0.43 2.76
CA GLN A 77 5.37 -0.76 4.13
C GLN A 77 6.49 -0.39 5.11
N GLY A 78 7.73 -0.81 4.84
CA GLY A 78 8.87 -0.49 5.70
C GLY A 78 9.15 1.02 5.77
N ALA A 79 9.00 1.73 4.65
CA ALA A 79 9.11 3.20 4.66
C ALA A 79 8.01 3.84 5.53
N LEU A 80 6.78 3.35 5.46
CA LEU A 80 5.65 3.86 6.26
C LEU A 80 5.79 3.53 7.76
N GLU A 81 6.34 2.36 8.11
CA GLU A 81 6.71 2.02 9.49
C GLU A 81 7.71 3.04 10.07
N LEU A 82 8.76 3.37 9.31
CA LEU A 82 9.77 4.36 9.72
C LEU A 82 9.19 5.78 9.82
N LEU A 83 8.22 6.11 8.96
CA LEU A 83 7.51 7.39 9.02
C LEU A 83 6.47 7.44 10.15
N GLY A 84 6.13 6.31 10.76
CA GLY A 84 5.08 6.19 11.77
C GLY A 84 3.68 6.44 11.22
N ILE A 85 3.45 6.16 9.93
CA ILE A 85 2.17 6.40 9.25
C ILE A 85 1.44 5.07 9.07
N PRO A 86 0.27 4.87 9.68
CA PRO A 86 -0.50 3.64 9.53
C PRO A 86 -0.98 3.46 8.08
N TYR A 87 -1.05 2.21 7.63
CA TYR A 87 -1.43 1.87 6.26
C TYR A 87 -2.32 0.63 6.18
N THR A 88 -3.00 0.47 5.05
CA THR A 88 -3.86 -0.69 4.77
C THR A 88 -3.05 -1.90 4.33
N GLY A 89 -3.50 -3.09 4.70
CA GLY A 89 -2.98 -4.36 4.21
C GLY A 89 -1.97 -5.03 5.15
N SER A 90 -1.15 -5.91 4.58
CA SER A 90 -0.13 -6.68 5.28
C SER A 90 1.07 -5.81 5.67
N GLY A 91 1.69 -6.13 6.81
CA GLY A 91 2.97 -5.53 7.22
C GLY A 91 4.16 -6.03 6.41
N VAL A 92 5.35 -5.46 6.69
CA VAL A 92 6.60 -5.70 5.92
C VAL A 92 6.86 -7.18 5.64
N MET A 93 6.97 -8.01 6.69
CA MET A 93 7.31 -9.43 6.54
C MET A 93 6.28 -10.18 5.67
N ALA A 94 4.99 -9.99 5.95
CA ALA A 94 3.94 -10.70 5.24
C ALA A 94 3.89 -10.29 3.77
N SER A 95 4.04 -9.00 3.45
CA SER A 95 4.13 -8.50 2.08
C SER A 95 5.35 -9.06 1.34
N SER A 96 6.54 -8.98 1.94
CA SER A 96 7.78 -9.51 1.34
C SER A 96 7.71 -11.02 1.06
N VAL A 97 7.20 -11.79 2.03
CA VAL A 97 7.06 -13.24 1.88
C VAL A 97 6.02 -13.59 0.83
N ALA A 98 4.86 -12.93 0.85
CA ALA A 98 3.77 -13.23 -0.08
C ALA A 98 4.15 -13.00 -1.55
N LEU A 99 4.97 -12.00 -1.83
CA LEU A 99 5.45 -11.75 -3.20
C LEU A 99 6.50 -12.77 -3.65
N ASP A 100 7.33 -13.26 -2.72
CA ASP A 100 8.28 -14.34 -3.00
C ASP A 100 7.56 -15.71 -2.97
N LYS A 101 7.17 -16.16 -4.16
CA LYS A 101 6.50 -17.46 -4.35
C LYS A 101 7.34 -18.63 -3.84
N VAL A 102 8.68 -18.56 -3.91
CA VAL A 102 9.55 -19.64 -3.42
C VAL A 102 9.49 -19.71 -1.90
N MET A 103 9.60 -18.56 -1.22
CA MET A 103 9.52 -18.51 0.23
C MET A 103 8.12 -18.82 0.75
N THR A 104 7.08 -18.32 0.11
CA THR A 104 5.69 -18.70 0.42
C THR A 104 5.50 -20.21 0.34
N LYS A 105 5.94 -20.86 -0.75
CA LYS A 105 5.85 -22.33 -0.90
C LYS A 105 6.63 -23.07 0.18
N ARG A 106 7.82 -22.59 0.54
CA ARG A 106 8.63 -23.19 1.62
C ARG A 106 7.92 -23.13 2.97
N ILE A 107 7.34 -21.97 3.30
CA ILE A 107 6.59 -21.80 4.55
C ILE A 107 5.33 -22.67 4.54
N TRP A 108 4.59 -22.71 3.44
CA TRP A 108 3.42 -23.58 3.31
C TRP A 108 3.77 -25.05 3.53
N LEU A 109 4.81 -25.57 2.86
CA LEU A 109 5.23 -26.95 3.02
C LEU A 109 5.73 -27.25 4.44
N ALA A 110 6.40 -26.30 5.10
CA ALA A 110 6.84 -26.44 6.48
C ALA A 110 5.65 -26.54 7.46
N ASP A 111 4.55 -25.82 7.19
CA ASP A 111 3.30 -25.85 7.96
C ASP A 111 2.30 -26.92 7.47
N GLY A 112 2.69 -27.79 6.54
CA GLY A 112 1.83 -28.86 6.02
C GLY A 112 0.71 -28.39 5.07
N LEU A 113 0.78 -27.16 4.56
CA LEU A 113 -0.14 -26.63 3.55
C LEU A 113 0.26 -27.08 2.13
N PRO A 114 -0.68 -27.57 1.30
CA PRO A 114 -0.37 -28.05 -0.04
C PRO A 114 -0.05 -26.91 -1.02
N THR A 115 0.92 -27.13 -1.91
CA THR A 115 1.24 -26.25 -3.06
C THR A 115 1.66 -27.10 -4.26
N PRO A 116 1.43 -26.65 -5.51
CA PRO A 116 1.99 -27.29 -6.71
C PRO A 116 3.51 -27.45 -6.61
N ARG A 117 3.99 -28.63 -7.03
CA ARG A 117 5.42 -28.94 -7.18
C ARG A 117 5.98 -28.24 -8.42
#